data_AF-T0ZSH1-F1
#
_entry.id   AF-T0ZSH1-F1
#
_cell.length_a   1.000
_cell.length_b   1.000
_cell.length_c   1.000
_cell.angle_alpha   90.00
_cell.angle_beta   90.00
_cell.angle_gamma   90.00
#
_symmetry.space_group_name_H-M   'P 1'
#
loop_
_entity.id
_entity.type
_entity.pdbx_description
1 polymer ?
#
loop_
_entity_poly.entity_id
_entity_poly.type
_entity_poly.pdbx_seq_one_letter_code
_entity_poly.pdbx_strand_id
1 'polypeptide(L)'
;SRDNSQWSPRRADPGAWLLRGLVRCGACGVGVVCHKMRGRDGTFHRYYYCRNHDPLRAGGEDKRCNERNIRSDDLDAFVFEQVRDALLQPEVLLAGEQAIAKRAPAPDDELLDAQLARFERKIEATDGERRRLADLYQAGLIELVELQRRAKEIDARRANI
;
A
#
# COMPACT_ATOMS: atom_id res chain seq x y z
N SER A 1 1.07 1.73 5.05
CA SER A 1 1.24 0.74 3.97
C SER A 1 1.55 1.47 2.66
N ARG A 2 2.52 0.95 1.87
CA ARG A 2 2.89 1.48 0.54
C ARG A 2 1.72 1.38 -0.45
N ASP A 3 0.86 0.39 -0.31
CA ASP A 3 -0.30 0.17 -1.18
C ASP A 3 -1.33 1.28 -1.06
N ASN A 4 -1.57 1.76 0.17
CA ASN A 4 -2.46 2.90 0.40
C ASN A 4 -1.90 4.19 -0.25
N SER A 5 -0.58 4.33 -0.39
CA SER A 5 0.00 5.50 -1.09
C SER A 5 -0.11 5.38 -2.61
N GLN A 6 -0.07 4.15 -3.14
CA GLN A 6 -0.13 3.88 -4.58
C GLN A 6 -1.58 3.92 -5.10
N TRP A 7 -2.50 3.23 -4.41
CA TRP A 7 -3.85 2.96 -4.92
C TRP A 7 -4.94 3.85 -4.34
N SER A 8 -4.63 4.70 -3.35
CA SER A 8 -5.63 5.59 -2.76
C SER A 8 -6.30 6.48 -3.82
N PRO A 9 -7.64 6.53 -3.87
CA PRO A 9 -8.39 7.41 -4.77
C PRO A 9 -8.42 8.86 -4.28
N ARG A 10 -7.87 9.18 -3.09
CA ARG A 10 -7.82 10.54 -2.56
C ARG A 10 -7.20 11.49 -3.59
N ARG A 11 -7.97 12.52 -4.00
CA ARG A 11 -7.64 13.54 -5.03
C ARG A 11 -7.73 13.08 -6.49
N ALA A 12 -8.23 11.87 -6.77
CA ALA A 12 -8.66 11.54 -8.12
C ALA A 12 -10.04 12.15 -8.38
N ASP A 13 -10.30 12.62 -9.59
CA ASP A 13 -11.64 13.07 -9.96
C ASP A 13 -12.60 11.88 -10.00
N PRO A 14 -13.84 12.04 -9.52
CA PRO A 14 -14.87 11.03 -9.68
C PRO A 14 -15.04 10.66 -11.16
N GLY A 15 -15.13 9.35 -11.45
CA GLY A 15 -15.33 8.85 -12.81
C GLY A 15 -14.14 9.09 -13.77
N ALA A 16 -12.93 9.27 -13.25
CA ALA A 16 -11.73 9.44 -14.04
C ALA A 16 -10.63 8.45 -13.63
N TRP A 17 -9.71 8.20 -14.56
CA TRP A 17 -8.45 7.49 -14.29
C TRP A 17 -8.64 6.00 -13.95
N LEU A 18 -9.43 5.28 -14.74
CA LEU A 18 -9.70 3.85 -14.52
C LEU A 18 -8.40 3.04 -14.37
N LEU A 19 -7.39 3.40 -15.16
CA LEU A 19 -6.12 2.68 -15.28
C LEU A 19 -4.98 3.35 -14.49
N ARG A 20 -5.31 4.22 -13.52
CA ARG A 20 -4.30 4.89 -12.68
C ARG A 20 -3.38 3.88 -12.00
N GLY A 21 -2.07 4.01 -12.28
CA GLY A 21 -1.04 3.15 -11.68
C GLY A 21 -0.91 1.77 -12.33
N LEU A 22 -1.74 1.44 -13.32
CA LEU A 22 -1.68 0.17 -14.06
C LEU A 22 -0.93 0.31 -15.39
N VAL A 23 -0.98 1.49 -16.02
CA VAL A 23 -0.39 1.70 -17.37
C VAL A 23 1.13 1.87 -17.30
N ARG A 24 1.83 1.16 -18.20
CA ARG A 24 3.25 1.36 -18.52
C ARG A 24 3.41 1.79 -19.97
N CYS A 25 4.40 2.64 -20.24
CA CYS A 25 4.71 3.06 -21.59
C CYS A 25 5.30 1.88 -22.38
N GLY A 26 4.75 1.58 -23.56
CA GLY A 26 5.26 0.52 -24.42
C GLY A 26 6.68 0.78 -24.95
N ALA A 27 7.04 2.04 -25.19
CA ALA A 27 8.33 2.41 -25.76
C ALA A 27 9.49 2.37 -24.73
N CYS A 28 9.26 2.83 -23.50
CA CYS A 28 10.32 2.96 -22.48
C CYS A 28 10.07 2.18 -21.18
N GLY A 29 8.96 1.46 -21.06
CA GLY A 29 8.64 0.58 -19.93
C GLY A 29 8.31 1.26 -18.59
N VAL A 30 8.50 2.58 -18.48
CA VAL A 30 8.22 3.32 -17.25
C VAL A 30 6.72 3.46 -17.00
N GLY A 31 6.36 3.54 -15.73
CA GLY A 31 4.97 3.82 -15.32
C GLY A 31 4.48 5.17 -15.84
N VAL A 32 3.20 5.20 -16.18
CA VAL A 32 2.50 6.35 -16.74
C VAL A 32 1.71 7.05 -15.63
N VAL A 33 1.62 8.38 -15.69
CA VAL A 33 0.92 9.20 -14.68
C VAL A 33 -0.33 9.85 -15.25
N CYS A 34 -1.26 10.21 -14.38
CA CYS A 34 -2.47 10.93 -14.75
C CYS A 34 -2.18 12.42 -14.87
N HIS A 35 -2.47 13.03 -16.02
CA HIS A 35 -2.21 14.44 -16.25
C HIS A 35 -3.41 15.15 -16.88
N LYS A 36 -3.82 16.28 -16.28
CA LYS A 36 -4.81 17.20 -16.89
C LYS A 36 -4.09 18.30 -17.64
N MET A 37 -4.49 18.53 -18.89
CA MET A 37 -3.94 19.59 -19.73
C MET A 37 -5.06 20.48 -20.22
N ARG A 38 -4.83 21.79 -20.28
CA ARG A 38 -5.77 22.75 -20.84
C ARG A 38 -5.48 22.94 -22.33
N GLY A 39 -6.49 22.72 -23.17
CA GLY A 39 -6.48 22.99 -24.60
C GLY A 39 -6.46 24.49 -24.91
N ARG A 40 -6.22 24.84 -26.17
CA ARG A 40 -6.16 26.25 -26.63
C ARG A 40 -7.52 26.95 -26.55
N ASP A 41 -8.59 26.18 -26.73
CA ASP A 41 -9.99 26.56 -26.56
C ASP A 41 -10.40 26.69 -25.07
N GLY A 42 -9.48 26.40 -24.15
CA GLY A 42 -9.70 26.47 -22.72
C GLY A 42 -10.31 25.20 -22.12
N THR A 43 -10.62 24.18 -22.93
CA THR A 43 -11.18 22.91 -22.43
C THR A 43 -10.12 22.09 -21.71
N PHE A 44 -10.53 21.27 -20.74
CA PHE A 44 -9.61 20.38 -20.04
C PHE A 44 -9.66 18.98 -20.65
N HIS A 45 -8.48 18.42 -20.90
CA HIS A 45 -8.29 17.08 -21.40
C HIS A 45 -7.47 16.26 -20.40
N ARG A 46 -7.73 14.97 -20.36
CA ARG A 46 -7.11 14.02 -19.43
C ARG A 46 -6.26 13.05 -20.24
N TYR A 47 -5.04 12.82 -19.78
CA TYR A 47 -4.08 11.96 -20.45
C TYR A 47 -3.39 11.02 -19.47
N TYR A 48 -3.14 9.81 -19.94
CA TYR A 48 -2.08 8.97 -19.44
C TYR A 48 -0.76 9.45 -20.04
N TYR A 49 0.04 10.09 -19.20
CA TYR A 49 1.26 10.83 -19.55
C TYR A 49 2.51 10.09 -19.13
N CYS A 50 3.42 9.82 -20.07
CA CYS A 50 4.65 9.09 -19.80
C CYS A 50 5.59 9.93 -18.90
N ARG A 51 6.11 9.33 -17.81
CA ARG A 51 7.01 10.07 -16.90
C ARG A 51 8.29 10.57 -17.59
N ASN A 52 8.77 9.86 -18.61
CA ASN A 52 9.98 10.21 -19.35
C ASN A 52 9.74 11.24 -20.46
N HIS A 53 8.55 11.84 -20.56
CA HIS A 53 8.39 13.06 -21.35
C HIS A 53 9.08 14.26 -20.70
N ASP A 54 9.25 14.23 -19.38
CA ASP A 54 10.06 15.19 -18.63
C ASP A 54 11.54 14.80 -18.75
N PRO A 55 12.39 15.64 -19.39
CA PRO A 55 13.82 15.37 -19.56
C PRO A 55 14.55 15.12 -18.24
N LEU A 56 14.13 15.75 -17.13
CA LEU A 56 14.74 15.53 -15.82
C LEU A 56 14.49 14.10 -15.33
N ARG A 57 13.30 13.55 -15.59
CA ARG A 57 12.96 12.16 -15.24
C ARG A 57 13.57 11.15 -16.19
N ALA A 58 13.73 11.54 -17.46
CA ALA A 58 14.42 10.74 -18.46
C ALA A 58 15.95 10.69 -18.25
N GLY A 59 16.51 11.65 -17.52
CA GLY A 59 17.95 11.77 -17.29
C GLY A 59 18.70 12.43 -18.45
N GLY A 60 18.03 13.34 -19.18
CA GLY A 60 18.55 14.06 -20.34
C GLY A 60 17.51 14.22 -21.44
N GLU A 61 17.67 15.24 -22.29
CA GLU A 61 16.83 15.46 -23.48
C GLU A 61 16.96 14.32 -24.51
N ASP A 62 18.16 13.75 -24.63
CA ASP A 62 18.48 12.62 -25.49
C ASP A 62 17.73 11.33 -25.10
N LYS A 63 17.32 11.21 -23.84
CA LYS A 63 16.60 10.04 -23.29
C LYS A 63 15.09 10.25 -23.20
N ARG A 64 14.59 11.41 -23.64
CA ARG A 64 13.18 11.74 -23.57
C ARG A 64 12.37 10.74 -24.38
N CYS A 65 11.30 10.23 -23.78
CA CYS A 65 10.38 9.33 -24.48
C CYS A 65 9.59 10.13 -25.53
N ASN A 66 9.56 9.61 -26.76
CA ASN A 66 8.89 10.23 -27.91
C ASN A 66 7.45 9.73 -28.12
N GLU A 67 7.01 8.74 -27.34
CA GLU A 67 5.67 8.15 -27.44
C GLU A 67 4.59 9.19 -27.18
N ARG A 68 3.42 9.09 -27.84
CA ARG A 68 2.35 10.08 -27.65
C ARG A 68 1.65 9.90 -26.30
N ASN A 69 1.11 11.01 -25.79
CA ASN A 69 0.19 10.96 -24.64
C ASN A 69 -1.11 10.28 -25.07
N ILE A 70 -1.59 9.37 -24.23
CA ILE A 70 -2.81 8.63 -24.52
C ILE A 70 -3.97 9.34 -23.84
N ARG A 71 -5.03 9.62 -24.58
CA ARG A 71 -6.29 10.15 -24.05
C ARG A 71 -6.87 9.19 -23.03
N SER A 72 -7.20 9.69 -21.84
CA SER A 72 -7.63 8.80 -20.76
C SER A 72 -9.00 8.18 -21.06
N ASP A 73 -9.91 8.97 -21.62
CA ASP A 73 -11.24 8.56 -22.07
C ASP A 73 -11.16 7.41 -23.07
N ASP A 74 -10.31 7.53 -24.08
CA ASP A 74 -10.16 6.50 -25.12
C ASP A 74 -9.58 5.20 -24.55
N LEU A 75 -8.51 5.30 -23.74
CA LEU A 75 -7.86 4.11 -23.18
C LEU A 75 -8.72 3.44 -22.11
N ASP A 76 -9.39 4.22 -21.26
CA ASP A 76 -10.29 3.70 -20.24
C ASP A 76 -11.46 2.96 -20.88
N ALA A 77 -12.08 3.54 -21.91
CA ALA A 77 -13.16 2.89 -22.65
C ALA A 77 -12.69 1.59 -23.30
N PHE A 78 -11.57 1.63 -24.02
CA PHE A 78 -11.03 0.44 -24.69
C PHE A 78 -10.76 -0.70 -23.69
N VAL A 79 -10.06 -0.43 -22.59
CA VAL A 79 -9.75 -1.48 -21.61
C VAL A 79 -11.01 -1.97 -20.91
N PHE A 80 -11.97 -1.09 -20.61
CA PHE A 80 -13.23 -1.49 -20.01
C PHE A 80 -14.01 -2.46 -20.90
N GLU A 81 -14.11 -2.18 -22.20
CA GLU A 81 -14.76 -3.07 -23.17
C GLU A 81 -14.07 -4.43 -23.23
N GLN A 82 -12.72 -4.46 -23.31
CA GLN A 82 -11.96 -5.71 -23.31
C GLN A 82 -12.19 -6.54 -22.04
N VAL A 83 -12.24 -5.88 -20.87
CA VAL A 83 -12.52 -6.55 -19.59
C VAL A 83 -13.95 -7.08 -19.58
N ARG A 84 -14.93 -6.29 -20.03
CA ARG A 84 -16.32 -6.72 -20.11
C ARG A 84 -16.46 -7.94 -21.01
N ASP A 85 -15.88 -7.92 -22.19
CA ASP A 85 -15.97 -9.01 -23.16
C ASP A 85 -15.29 -10.29 -22.64
N ALA A 86 -14.19 -10.16 -21.88
CA ALA A 86 -13.55 -11.28 -21.20
C ALA A 86 -14.40 -11.84 -20.05
N LEU A 87 -15.08 -10.98 -19.28
CA LEU A 87 -15.98 -11.41 -18.20
C LEU A 87 -17.24 -12.11 -18.72
N LEU A 88 -17.61 -11.88 -19.98
CA LEU A 88 -18.74 -12.57 -20.63
C LEU A 88 -18.38 -13.97 -21.17
N GLN A 89 -17.12 -14.40 -21.02
CA GLN A 89 -16.63 -15.71 -21.43
C GLN A 89 -16.47 -16.63 -20.20
N PRO A 90 -17.37 -17.62 -19.99
CA PRO A 90 -17.35 -18.51 -18.82
C PRO A 90 -16.01 -19.23 -18.62
N GLU A 91 -15.35 -19.62 -19.71
CA GLU A 91 -14.04 -20.26 -19.70
C GLU A 91 -12.93 -19.37 -19.13
N VAL A 92 -12.97 -18.06 -19.40
CA VAL A 92 -12.01 -17.09 -18.86
C VAL A 92 -12.23 -16.90 -17.37
N LEU A 93 -13.48 -16.86 -16.93
CA LEU A 93 -13.83 -16.78 -15.51
C LEU A 93 -13.31 -18.00 -14.74
N LEU A 94 -13.56 -19.21 -15.25
CA LEU A 94 -13.11 -20.46 -14.64
C LEU A 94 -11.57 -20.56 -14.61
N ALA A 95 -10.89 -20.16 -15.69
CA ALA A 95 -9.43 -20.11 -15.72
C ALA A 95 -8.89 -19.09 -14.71
N GLY A 96 -9.54 -17.93 -14.58
CA GLY A 96 -9.21 -16.89 -13.60
C GLY A 96 -9.38 -17.37 -12.16
N GLU A 97 -10.49 -18.04 -11.85
CA GLU A 97 -10.75 -18.64 -10.54
C GLU A 97 -9.67 -19.65 -10.17
N GLN A 98 -9.36 -20.59 -11.08
CA GLN A 98 -8.29 -21.57 -10.87
C GLN A 98 -6.92 -20.92 -10.69
N ALA A 99 -6.63 -19.86 -11.44
CA ALA A 99 -5.38 -19.12 -11.30
C ALA A 99 -5.30 -18.40 -9.94
N ILE A 100 -6.40 -17.82 -9.45
CA ILE A 100 -6.46 -17.21 -8.12
C ILE A 100 -6.34 -18.28 -7.04
N ALA A 101 -7.00 -19.43 -7.16
CA ALA A 101 -6.88 -20.52 -6.20
C ALA A 101 -5.44 -21.06 -6.10
N LYS A 102 -4.72 -21.11 -7.22
CA LYS A 102 -3.29 -21.49 -7.27
C LYS A 102 -2.35 -20.39 -6.80
N ARG A 103 -2.78 -19.13 -6.89
CA ARG A 103 -2.02 -17.93 -6.53
C ARG A 103 -2.43 -17.33 -5.20
N ALA A 104 -3.40 -17.94 -4.51
CA ALA A 104 -3.71 -17.63 -3.12
C ALA A 104 -2.35 -17.59 -2.42
N PRO A 105 -1.94 -16.41 -1.91
CA PRO A 105 -0.62 -16.30 -1.33
C PRO A 105 -0.54 -17.37 -0.25
N ALA A 106 0.62 -18.04 -0.16
CA ALA A 106 0.99 -18.63 1.11
C ALA A 106 0.67 -17.55 2.15
N PRO A 107 -0.19 -17.86 3.13
CA PRO A 107 -0.79 -16.84 3.95
C PRO A 107 0.33 -15.95 4.50
N ASP A 108 0.05 -14.66 4.67
CA ASP A 108 0.95 -13.66 5.29
C ASP A 108 1.22 -14.00 6.78
N ASP A 109 1.09 -15.28 7.14
CA ASP A 109 1.34 -15.95 8.40
C ASP A 109 2.75 -15.61 8.87
N GLU A 110 3.77 -15.54 8.03
CA GLU A 110 5.11 -15.16 8.51
C GLU A 110 5.15 -13.74 9.11
N LEU A 111 4.44 -12.78 8.52
CA LEU A 111 4.37 -11.41 9.05
C LEU A 111 3.47 -11.35 10.29
N LEU A 112 2.35 -12.06 10.28
CA LEU A 112 1.43 -12.16 11.41
C LEU A 112 2.10 -12.87 12.60
N ASP A 113 2.78 -13.98 12.37
CA ASP A 113 3.57 -14.75 13.33
C ASP A 113 4.71 -13.91 13.89
N ALA A 114 5.42 -13.15 13.05
CA ALA A 114 6.46 -12.23 13.52
C ALA A 114 5.87 -11.12 14.41
N GLN A 115 4.65 -10.65 14.13
CA GLN A 115 3.95 -9.67 14.96
C GLN A 115 3.46 -10.29 16.27
N LEU A 116 2.86 -11.47 16.23
CA LEU A 116 2.42 -12.25 17.39
C LEU A 116 3.60 -12.53 18.33
N ALA A 117 4.69 -13.10 17.81
CA ALA A 117 5.91 -13.36 18.58
C ALA A 117 6.55 -12.09 19.14
N ARG A 118 6.33 -10.92 18.52
CA ARG A 118 6.76 -9.63 19.07
C ARG A 118 5.87 -9.19 20.23
N PHE A 119 4.56 -9.36 20.15
CA PHE A 119 3.63 -9.03 21.23
C PHE A 119 3.83 -9.95 22.43
N GLU A 120 3.99 -11.26 22.21
CA GLU A 120 4.28 -12.25 23.26
C GLU A 120 5.55 -11.90 24.04
N ARG A 121 6.65 -11.57 23.34
CA ARG A 121 7.90 -11.13 23.99
C ARG A 121 7.71 -9.87 24.84
N LYS A 122 6.87 -8.92 24.41
CA LYS A 122 6.57 -7.73 25.22
C LYS A 122 5.75 -8.08 26.47
N ILE A 123 4.77 -8.97 26.33
CA ILE A 123 3.97 -9.48 27.47
C ILE A 123 4.90 -10.15 28.49
N GLU A 124 5.75 -11.07 28.05
CA GLU A 124 6.70 -11.78 28.91
C GLU A 124 7.69 -10.84 29.60
N ALA A 125 8.23 -9.85 28.87
CA ALA A 125 9.13 -8.87 29.45
C ALA A 125 8.44 -8.06 30.56
N THR A 126 7.20 -7.64 30.32
CA THR A 126 6.40 -6.87 31.29
C THR A 126 6.05 -7.71 32.52
N ASP A 127 5.73 -9.00 32.33
CA ASP A 127 5.52 -9.95 33.44
C ASP A 127 6.80 -10.23 34.23
N GLY A 128 7.95 -10.26 33.56
CA GLY A 128 9.27 -10.35 34.19
C GLY A 128 9.59 -9.11 35.03
N GLU A 129 9.30 -7.91 34.52
CA GLU A 129 9.44 -6.66 35.29
C GLU A 129 8.56 -6.65 36.54
N ARG A 130 7.31 -7.11 36.42
CA ARG A 130 6.38 -7.17 37.56
C ARG A 130 6.84 -8.14 38.64
N ARG A 131 7.36 -9.31 38.26
CA ARG A 131 7.97 -10.27 39.19
C ARG A 131 9.17 -9.67 39.94
N ARG A 132 10.12 -9.08 39.20
CA ARG A 132 11.29 -8.41 39.80
C ARG A 132 10.90 -7.28 40.76
N LEU A 133 9.85 -6.52 40.44
CA LEU A 133 9.37 -5.46 41.33
C LEU A 133 8.88 -6.02 42.66
N ALA A 134 8.18 -7.17 42.65
CA ALA A 134 7.75 -7.85 43.87
C ALA A 134 8.95 -8.38 44.67
N ASP A 135 9.95 -8.97 44.00
CA ASP A 135 11.17 -9.47 44.66
C ASP A 135 11.94 -8.35 45.37
N LEU A 136 12.06 -7.17 44.74
CA LEU A 136 12.72 -6.00 45.35
C LEU A 136 12.02 -5.52 46.63
N TYR A 137 10.69 -5.56 46.66
CA TYR A 137 9.92 -5.21 47.85
C TYR A 137 10.09 -6.25 48.96
N GLN A 138 10.04 -7.55 48.62
CA GLN A 138 10.28 -8.62 49.58
C GLN A 138 11.68 -8.58 50.19
N ALA A 139 12.68 -8.18 49.40
CA ALA A 139 14.05 -7.96 49.87
C ALA A 139 14.24 -6.68 50.71
N GLY A 140 13.18 -5.88 50.90
CA GLY A 140 13.25 -4.61 51.63
C GLY A 140 14.05 -3.52 50.93
N LEU A 141 14.29 -3.66 49.62
CA LEU A 141 15.08 -2.70 48.83
C LEU A 141 14.26 -1.50 48.35
N ILE A 142 12.92 -1.62 48.37
CA ILE A 142 11.99 -0.56 48.02
C ILE A 142 10.80 -0.53 48.98
N GLU A 143 10.23 0.65 49.16
CA GLU A 143 9.04 0.86 49.97
C GLU A 143 7.74 0.55 49.21
N LEU A 144 6.66 0.28 49.94
CA LEU A 144 5.35 -0.06 49.37
C LEU A 144 4.83 1.01 48.40
N VAL A 145 5.04 2.29 48.73
CA VAL A 145 4.61 3.43 47.88
C VAL A 145 5.32 3.40 46.52
N GLU A 146 6.61 3.07 46.51
CA GLU A 146 7.40 2.98 45.28
C GLU A 146 7.01 1.76 44.44
N LEU A 147 6.72 0.62 45.09
CA LEU A 147 6.16 -0.56 44.42
C LEU A 147 4.83 -0.21 43.74
N GLN A 148 3.89 0.43 44.45
CA GLN A 148 2.59 0.79 43.89
C GLN A 148 2.69 1.73 42.69
N ARG A 149 3.59 2.73 42.76
CA ARG A 149 3.82 3.66 41.65
C ARG A 149 4.34 2.93 40.41
N ARG A 150 5.41 2.14 40.56
CA ARG A 150 6.01 1.39 39.43
C ARG A 150 5.10 0.30 38.88
N ALA A 151 4.31 -0.35 39.73
CA ALA A 151 3.34 -1.35 39.32
C ALA A 151 2.28 -0.76 38.38
N LYS A 152 1.77 0.44 38.69
CA LYS A 152 0.82 1.15 37.81
C LYS A 152 1.43 1.49 36.44
N GLU A 153 2.70 1.89 36.40
CA GLU A 153 3.41 2.20 35.15
C GLU A 153 3.61 0.94 34.29
N ILE A 154 3.89 -0.21 34.90
CA ILE A 154 3.99 -1.51 34.24
C ILE A 154 2.61 -1.94 33.70
N ASP A 155 1.55 -1.82 34.51
CA ASP A 155 0.19 -2.19 34.11
C ASP A 155 -0.34 -1.32 32.96
N ALA A 156 -0.07 -0.02 33.00
CA ALA A 156 -0.41 0.89 31.92
C ALA A 156 0.33 0.57 30.61
N ARG A 157 1.61 0.16 30.69
CA ARG A 157 2.35 -0.31 29.51
C ARG A 157 1.78 -1.62 28.98
N ARG A 158 1.42 -2.57 29.85
CA ARG A 158 0.82 -3.86 29.45
C ARG A 158 -0.52 -3.68 28.74
N ALA A 159 -1.37 -2.78 29.21
CA ALA A 159 -2.67 -2.50 28.61
C ALA A 159 -2.59 -1.86 27.20
N ASN A 160 -1.41 -1.33 26.82
CA ASN A 160 -1.15 -0.69 25.53
C ASN A 160 -0.29 -1.57 24.59
N ILE A 161 -0.07 -2.85 24.93
CA ILE A 161 0.51 -3.85 24.03
C ILE A 161 -0.58 -4.35 23.09
#